data_AF-A0A3M1BH63-F1
#
_entry.id   AF-A0A3M1BH63-F1
#
_cell.length_a   1.000
_cell.length_b   1.000
_cell.length_c   1.000
_cell.angle_alpha   90.00
_cell.angle_beta   90.00
_cell.angle_gamma   90.00
#
_symmetry.space_group_name_H-M   'P 1'
#
loop_
_entity.id
_entity.type
_entity.pdbx_description
1 polymer ?
#
loop_
_entity_poly.entity_id
_entity_poly.type
_entity_poly.pdbx_seq_one_letter_code
_entity_poly.pdbx_strand_id
1 'polypeptide(L)' 'WVADSGEGRWTVKEAIDLDVPAPVITLALQARFVSRQEESFAAKLLAAMRNQFGGHAVKREGN' A
#
# COMPACT_ATOMS: atom_id res chain seq x y z
N TRP A 1 5.47 -7.99 10.18
CA TRP A 1 6.12 -7.09 9.20
C TRP A 1 7.55 -7.56 9.00
N VAL A 2 8.03 -7.64 7.76
CA VAL A 2 9.44 -7.97 7.43
C VAL A 2 10.12 -6.66 7.03
N ALA A 3 11.24 -6.33 7.68
CA ALA A 3 12.05 -5.15 7.34
C ALA A 3 12.55 -5.24 5.89
N ASP A 4 12.66 -4.10 5.21
CA ASP A 4 13.23 -4.05 3.86
C ASP A 4 14.71 -3.74 3.94
N SER A 5 15.48 -4.49 3.17
CA SER A 5 16.91 -4.32 2.92
C SER A 5 17.25 -2.98 2.26
N GLY A 6 16.27 -2.35 1.58
CA GLY A 6 16.42 -1.08 0.89
C GLY A 6 16.65 -1.24 -0.62
N GLU A 7 16.79 -2.47 -1.11
CA GLU A 7 17.07 -2.79 -2.52
C GLU A 7 15.98 -2.27 -3.46
N GLY A 8 14.71 -2.32 -3.02
CA GLY A 8 13.59 -1.77 -3.79
C GLY A 8 13.65 -0.25 -3.94
N ARG A 9 14.07 0.47 -2.88
CA ARG A 9 14.25 1.92 -2.91
C ARG A 9 15.42 2.32 -3.80
N TRP A 10 16.54 1.62 -3.66
CA TRP A 10 17.72 1.82 -4.47
C TRP A 10 17.39 1.64 -5.97
N THR A 11 16.72 0.53 -6.32
CA THR A 11 16.35 0.22 -7.71
C THR A 11 15.48 1.31 -8.33
N VAL A 12 14.47 1.80 -7.61
CA VAL A 12 13.57 2.86 -8.12
C VAL A 12 14.32 4.18 -8.30
N LYS A 13 15.23 4.52 -7.37
CA LYS A 13 16.05 5.73 -7.48
C LYS A 13 16.98 5.65 -8.70
N GLU A 14 17.69 4.54 -8.86
CA GLU A 14 18.63 4.33 -9.97
C GLU A 14 17.91 4.37 -11.33
N ALA A 15 16.70 3.81 -11.41
CA ALA A 15 15.88 3.87 -12.62
C ALA A 15 15.53 5.32 -13.03
N ILE A 16 15.28 6.21 -12.05
CA ILE A 16 15.04 7.64 -12.32
C ILE A 16 16.34 8.32 -12.77
N ASP A 17 17.45 8.06 -12.09
CA ASP A 17 18.74 8.68 -12.41
C ASP A 17 19.25 8.28 -13.82
N LEU A 18 18.85 7.12 -14.32
CA LEU A 18 19.19 6.60 -15.66
C LEU A 18 18.13 6.87 -16.73
N ASP A 19 17.04 7.58 -16.43
CA ASP A 19 15.89 7.77 -17.33
C ASP A 19 15.28 6.44 -17.84
N VAL A 20 15.34 5.37 -17.03
CA VAL A 20 14.81 4.05 -17.37
C VAL A 20 13.44 3.83 -16.72
N PRO A 21 12.38 3.53 -17.49
CA PRO A 21 11.06 3.28 -16.92
C PRO A 21 11.02 1.95 -16.14
N ALA A 22 10.78 2.04 -14.82
CA ALA A 22 10.58 0.90 -13.93
C ALA A 22 9.18 0.92 -13.23
N PRO A 23 8.07 0.93 -13.99
CA PRO A 23 6.73 1.16 -13.44
C PRO A 23 6.28 0.08 -12.45
N VAL A 24 6.52 -1.20 -12.76
CA VAL A 24 6.08 -2.32 -11.91
C VAL A 24 6.82 -2.33 -10.57
N ILE A 25 8.14 -2.11 -10.59
CA ILE A 25 8.97 -2.07 -9.38
C ILE A 25 8.59 -0.86 -8.51
N THR A 26 8.34 0.29 -9.14
CA THR A 26 7.90 1.51 -8.45
C THR A 26 6.56 1.28 -7.75
N LEU A 27 5.58 0.70 -8.46
CA LEU A 27 4.27 0.38 -7.88
C LEU A 27 4.38 -0.64 -6.76
N ALA A 28 5.21 -1.68 -6.91
CA ALA A 28 5.43 -2.68 -5.87
C ALA A 28 6.01 -2.06 -4.59
N LEU A 29 6.99 -1.15 -4.73
CA LEU A 29 7.58 -0.43 -3.60
C LEU A 29 6.52 0.46 -2.89
N GLN A 30 5.70 1.18 -3.65
CA GLN A 30 4.63 2.01 -3.10
C GLN A 30 3.54 1.19 -2.41
N ALA A 31 3.10 0.09 -2.99
CA ALA A 31 2.12 -0.82 -2.38
C ALA A 31 2.61 -1.32 -1.01
N ARG A 32 3.92 -1.58 -0.89
CA ARG A 32 4.53 -1.95 0.39
C ARG A 32 4.58 -0.81 1.40
N PHE A 33 4.68 0.45 0.97
CA PHE A 33 4.52 1.58 1.88
C PHE A 33 3.08 1.71 2.37
N VAL A 34 2.10 1.52 1.48
CA VAL A 34 0.68 1.51 1.85
C VAL A 34 0.39 0.42 2.88
N SER A 35 0.96 -0.78 2.72
CA SER A 35 0.73 -1.89 3.66
C SER A 35 1.31 -1.66 5.07
N ARG A 36 2.16 -0.63 5.26
CA ARG A 36 2.76 -0.26 6.55
C ARG A 36 1.99 0.83 7.27
N GLN A 37 1.06 1.49 6.59
CA GLN A 37 0.23 2.51 7.22
C GLN A 37 -0.78 1.79 8.11
N GLU A 38 -0.68 1.98 9.42
CA GLU A 38 -1.54 1.34 10.42
C GLU A 38 -3.02 1.70 10.21
N GLU A 39 -3.28 2.87 9.64
CA GLU A 39 -4.61 3.47 9.57
C GLU A 39 -4.84 4.09 8.19
N SER A 40 -5.27 3.26 7.24
CA SER A 40 -5.66 3.75 5.92
C SER A 40 -7.11 4.24 5.95
N PHE A 41 -7.30 5.57 5.92
CA PHE A 41 -8.60 6.19 5.71
C PHE A 41 -9.32 5.61 4.48
N ALA A 42 -8.57 5.35 3.40
CA ALA A 42 -9.09 4.71 2.20
C ALA A 42 -9.59 3.28 2.49
N ALA A 43 -8.88 2.51 3.32
CA ALA A 43 -9.33 1.17 3.72
C ALA A 43 -10.59 1.23 4.60
N LYS A 44 -10.68 2.20 5.53
CA LYS A 44 -11.88 2.43 6.34
C LYS A 44 -13.08 2.84 5.50
N LEU A 45 -12.87 3.75 4.55
CA LEU A 45 -13.91 4.19 3.61
C LEU A 45 -14.37 3.02 2.71
N LEU A 46 -13.42 2.24 2.18
CA LEU A 46 -13.73 1.05 1.39
C LEU A 46 -14.52 0.02 2.21
N ALA A 47 -14.15 -0.22 3.47
CA ALA A 47 -14.88 -1.10 4.37
C ALA A 47 -16.32 -0.60 4.62
N ALA A 48 -16.50 0.71 4.82
CA ALA A 48 -17.83 1.31 4.95
C ALA A 48 -18.68 1.15 3.68
N MET A 49 -18.11 1.34 2.49
CA MET A 49 -18.82 1.12 1.21
C MET A 49 -19.20 -0.36 1.02
N ARG A 50 -18.30 -1.28 1.34
CA ARG A 50 -18.58 -2.73 1.29
C ARG A 50 -19.68 -3.15 2.26
N ASN A 51 -19.80 -2.49 3.40
CA ASN A 51 -20.91 -2.68 4.33
C ASN A 51 -22.22 -2.13 3.76
N GLN A 52 -22.22 -0.88 3.29
CA GLN A 52 -23.42 -0.19 2.83
C GLN A 52 -24.05 -0.86 1.59
N PHE A 53 -23.24 -1.26 0.62
CA PHE A 53 -23.74 -1.79 -0.66
C PHE A 53 -23.70 -3.32 -0.74
N GLY A 54 -22.77 -3.97 -0.04
CA GLY A 54 -22.57 -5.43 -0.11
C GLY A 54 -22.96 -6.18 1.16
N GLY A 55 -23.38 -5.49 2.24
CA GLY A 55 -23.72 -6.12 3.52
C GLY A 55 -22.53 -6.75 4.25
N HIS A 56 -21.28 -6.48 3.82
CA HIS A 56 -20.10 -7.06 4.45
C HIS A 56 -19.94 -6.55 5.89
N ALA A 57 -19.74 -7.45 6.85
CA ALA A 57 -19.49 -7.08 8.24
C ALA A 57 -18.19 -6.26 8.37
N VAL A 58 -18.23 -5.19 9.17
CA VAL A 58 -17.08 -4.34 9.49
C VAL A 58 -16.79 -4.48 10.97
N LYS A 59 -15.53 -4.76 11.32
CA LYS A 59 -15.08 -4.80 12.71
C LYS A 59 -14.78 -3.37 13.18
N ARG A 60 -15.39 -2.95 14.29
CA ARG A 60 -15.05 -1.68 14.96
C ARG A 60 -13.94 -1.99 15.96
N GLU A 61 -12.92 -1.13 16.06
CA GLU A 61 -11.92 -1.26 17.12
C GLU A 61 -12.63 -1.19 18.48
N GLY A 62 -12.59 -2.29 19.24
CA GLY A 62 -13.16 -2.37 20.59
C GLY A 62 -14.06 -3.57 20.90
N ASN A 63 -14.40 -4.45 19.93
CA ASN A 63 -15.04 -5.76 20.18
C ASN A 63 -14.58 -6.81 19.15
#